data_AF-A0A7V2Z1M7-F1
#
_entry.id   AF-A0A7V2Z1M7-F1
#
_cell.length_a   1.000
_cell.length_b   1.000
_cell.length_c   1.000
_cell.angle_alpha   90.00
_cell.angle_beta   90.00
_cell.angle_gamma   90.00
#
_symmetry.space_group_name_H-M   'P 1'
#
loop_
_entity.id
_entity.type
_entity.pdbx_description
1 polymer ?
#
loop_
_entity_poly.entity_id
_entity_poly.type
_entity_poly.pdbx_seq_one_letter_code
_entity_poly.pdbx_strand_id
1 'polypeptide(L)'
;MNSSARILIVDDDAVERRILERLIADLGHQPVMAVNGRQALELIEADPPDLLLLDMMMPELSGAQTLERLRSDRRHRQLHVIVISAIDEIEQVAHCIELGADDYLVKPFNRTLLKARIGACLSQKALQDQKEEYRRQIEEYNRTLEERVEAQVREISEAQQATIFAMSRLAESRDNETGRHLERIREYSRMLCESLLRRSPYAGTITDKFVRNVYAASPLHDIGKVGVPDQILLKPEKLSPPEFEIMKRHATIGADTLRAVARQHPGNAFIAVGIAIAQSHHEKWDGSGYPNGAAGDDIPLAGRIVALADVYDALRSQRHYKAAFSHEQTRDILLEGKGRHFDPVVIDAFLASEDAFVEVSCVMEDEAAPQ
;
A
#
# COMPACT_ATOMS: atom_id res chain seq x y z
N MET A 1 35.66 22.68 14.54
CA MET A 1 35.58 23.89 13.70
C MET A 1 34.55 24.79 14.36
N ASN A 2 34.94 25.89 15.01
CA ASN A 2 33.97 26.80 15.61
C ASN A 2 33.26 27.53 14.47
N SER A 3 32.05 27.08 14.14
CA SER A 3 31.14 27.86 13.30
C SER A 3 30.88 29.19 13.99
N SER A 4 30.93 30.29 13.25
CA SER A 4 30.55 31.60 13.77
C SER A 4 29.05 31.55 14.06
N ALA A 5 28.65 31.83 15.30
CA ALA A 5 27.27 31.74 15.76
C ALA A 5 26.70 33.14 15.92
N ARG A 6 25.43 33.34 15.62
CA ARG A 6 24.75 34.62 15.78
C ARG A 6 24.21 34.73 17.20
N ILE A 7 24.73 35.65 18.00
CA ILE A 7 24.36 35.80 19.42
C ILE A 7 23.68 37.15 19.59
N LEU A 8 22.39 37.11 19.94
CA LEU A 8 21.60 38.31 20.22
C LEU A 8 21.80 38.72 21.68
N ILE A 9 22.15 39.97 21.90
CA ILE A 9 22.43 40.56 23.21
C ILE A 9 21.37 41.62 23.47
N VAL A 10 20.59 41.43 24.52
CA VAL A 10 19.45 42.28 24.87
C VAL A 10 19.64 42.79 26.27
N ASP A 11 19.89 44.09 26.36
CA ASP A 11 20.22 44.79 27.60
C ASP A 11 19.95 46.27 27.34
N ASP A 12 19.44 47.06 28.28
CA ASP A 12 19.16 48.48 28.05
C ASP A 12 20.39 49.38 28.32
N ASP A 13 21.37 48.89 29.06
CA ASP A 13 22.63 49.57 29.33
C ASP A 13 23.59 49.50 28.12
N ALA A 14 23.91 50.67 27.57
CA ALA A 14 24.78 50.79 26.40
C ALA A 14 26.24 50.37 26.66
N VAL A 15 26.73 50.53 27.89
CA VAL A 15 28.10 50.17 28.30
C VAL A 15 28.20 48.65 28.40
N GLU A 16 27.24 47.99 29.05
CA GLU A 16 27.23 46.53 29.18
C GLU A 16 27.05 45.84 27.84
N ARG A 17 26.14 46.34 27.00
CA ARG A 17 26.00 45.92 25.59
C ARG A 17 27.34 45.96 24.85
N ARG A 18 28.11 47.05 24.98
CA ARG A 18 29.40 47.22 24.28
C ARG A 18 30.51 46.32 24.82
N ILE A 19 30.45 45.99 26.11
CA ILE A 19 31.36 45.00 26.72
C ILE A 19 31.04 43.61 26.16
N LEU A 20 29.77 43.20 26.20
CA LEU A 20 29.33 41.90 25.68
C LEU A 20 29.60 41.78 24.17
N GLU A 21 29.34 42.82 23.37
CA GLU A 21 29.67 42.86 21.94
C GLU A 21 31.13 42.48 21.67
N ARG A 22 32.08 43.12 22.36
CA ARG A 22 33.52 42.80 22.23
C ARG A 22 33.83 41.39 22.68
N LEU A 23 33.27 40.94 23.80
CA LEU A 23 33.49 39.57 24.30
C LEU A 23 33.02 38.52 23.31
N ILE A 24 31.84 38.69 22.73
CA ILE A 24 31.28 37.77 21.74
C ILE A 24 32.11 37.77 20.45
N ALA A 25 32.51 38.95 19.97
CA ALA A 25 33.38 39.08 18.81
C ALA A 25 34.76 38.43 19.04
N ASP A 26 35.37 38.61 20.21
CA ASP A 26 36.64 37.98 20.60
C ASP A 26 36.55 36.44 20.66
N LEU A 27 35.34 35.89 20.87
CA LEU A 27 35.08 34.45 20.83
C LEU A 27 34.87 33.92 19.40
N GLY A 28 34.82 34.78 18.39
CA GLY A 28 34.63 34.42 16.98
C GLY A 28 33.15 34.30 16.56
N HIS A 29 32.23 34.79 17.37
CA HIS A 29 30.79 34.79 17.11
C HIS A 29 30.32 36.17 16.64
N GLN A 30 29.12 36.24 16.05
CA GLN A 30 28.54 37.46 15.51
C GLN A 30 27.59 38.08 16.54
N PRO A 31 27.96 39.19 17.21
CA PRO A 31 27.05 39.87 18.12
C PRO A 31 25.97 40.63 17.34
N VAL A 32 24.73 40.52 17.80
CA VAL A 32 23.59 41.33 17.36
C VAL A 32 23.01 41.99 18.60
N MET A 33 22.64 43.28 18.51
CA MET A 33 22.28 44.06 19.68
C MET A 33 20.81 44.49 19.65
N ALA A 34 20.15 44.39 20.80
CA ALA A 34 18.84 44.99 21.04
C ALA A 34 18.83 45.72 22.38
N VAL A 35 18.01 46.76 22.50
CA VAL A 35 17.94 47.62 23.70
C VAL A 35 16.77 47.29 24.62
N ASN A 36 15.84 46.46 24.16
CA ASN A 36 14.68 46.00 24.93
C ASN A 36 14.09 44.73 24.31
N GLY A 37 13.12 44.12 25.00
CA GLY A 37 12.46 42.90 24.56
C GLY A 37 11.67 43.02 23.25
N ARG A 38 11.13 44.19 22.93
CA ARG A 38 10.36 44.39 21.69
C ARG A 38 11.28 44.30 20.48
N GLN A 39 12.38 45.05 20.49
CA GLN A 39 13.38 45.02 19.43
C GLN A 39 14.00 43.63 19.29
N ALA A 40 14.22 42.94 20.42
CA ALA A 40 14.73 41.57 20.41
C ALA A 40 13.80 40.62 19.64
N LEU A 41 12.49 40.65 19.91
CA LEU A 41 11.52 39.81 19.21
C LEU A 41 11.46 40.13 17.71
N GLU A 42 11.53 41.40 17.31
CA GLU A 42 11.59 41.81 15.90
C GLU A 42 12.83 41.23 15.19
N LEU A 43 13.99 41.28 15.85
CA LEU A 43 15.24 40.73 15.32
C LEU A 43 15.24 39.20 15.24
N ILE A 44 14.62 38.52 16.22
CA ILE A 44 14.47 37.05 16.23
C ILE A 44 13.56 36.59 15.09
N GLU A 45 12.46 37.30 14.85
CA GLU A 45 11.52 36.98 13.76
C GLU A 45 12.15 37.20 12.38
N ALA A 46 12.95 38.26 12.21
CA ALA A 46 13.61 38.56 10.95
C ALA A 46 14.74 37.57 10.62
N ASP A 47 15.55 37.23 11.62
CA ASP A 47 16.72 36.36 11.48
C ASP A 47 17.04 35.72 12.84
N PRO A 48 16.62 34.46 13.09
CA PRO A 48 16.77 33.82 14.39
C PRO A 48 18.25 33.69 14.83
N PRO A 49 18.62 34.12 16.05
CA PRO A 49 19.95 33.88 16.58
C PRO A 49 20.14 32.41 17.02
N ASP A 50 21.40 32.00 17.17
CA ASP A 50 21.77 30.71 17.76
C ASP A 50 21.69 30.71 19.30
N LEU A 51 21.86 31.89 19.89
CA LEU A 51 21.83 32.11 21.34
C LEU A 51 21.34 33.53 21.67
N LEU A 52 20.54 33.65 22.72
CA LEU A 52 20.10 34.93 23.27
C LEU A 52 20.73 35.16 24.64
N LEU A 53 21.38 36.31 24.82
CA LEU A 53 21.78 36.85 26.12
C LEU A 53 20.75 37.91 26.53
N LEU A 54 20.02 37.69 27.61
CA LEU A 54 18.84 38.47 27.96
C LEU A 54 18.95 39.09 29.36
N ASP A 55 18.91 40.41 29.44
CA ASP A 55 18.65 41.09 30.70
C ASP A 55 17.18 40.95 31.11
N MET A 56 16.93 40.77 32.40
CA MET A 56 15.60 40.71 32.98
C MET A 56 14.99 42.09 33.19
N MET A 57 15.82 43.08 33.52
CA MET A 57 15.38 44.40 33.96
C MET A 57 15.64 45.43 32.86
N MET A 58 14.64 45.64 32.00
CA MET A 58 14.72 46.60 30.89
C MET A 58 13.40 47.37 30.75
N PRO A 59 13.41 48.60 30.20
CA PRO A 59 12.21 49.36 29.88
C PRO A 59 11.40 48.70 28.76
N GLU A 60 10.14 49.14 28.63
CA GLU A 60 9.14 48.61 27.69
C GLU A 60 8.76 47.15 27.94
N LEU A 61 9.41 46.21 27.25
CA LEU A 61 9.16 44.78 27.38
C LEU A 61 10.32 44.16 28.16
N SER A 62 10.04 43.67 29.36
CA SER A 62 11.06 43.10 30.25
C SER A 62 11.60 41.78 29.71
N GLY A 63 12.75 41.33 30.25
CA GLY A 63 13.30 40.03 29.88
C GLY A 63 12.38 38.87 30.22
N ALA A 64 11.71 38.92 31.39
CA ALA A 64 10.71 37.91 31.77
C ALA A 64 9.59 37.79 30.71
N GLN A 65 9.00 38.92 30.33
CA GLN A 65 7.94 38.96 29.32
C GLN A 65 8.43 38.52 27.94
N THR A 66 9.70 38.80 27.61
CA THR A 66 10.33 38.37 26.37
C THR A 66 10.50 36.85 26.35
N LEU A 67 11.03 36.27 27.43
CA LEU A 67 11.22 34.83 27.57
C LEU A 67 9.88 34.08 27.51
N GLU A 68 8.86 34.55 28.23
CA GLU A 68 7.51 33.96 28.18
C GLU A 68 6.94 33.94 26.75
N ARG A 69 7.11 35.03 25.99
CA ARG A 69 6.65 35.09 24.59
C ARG A 69 7.42 34.13 23.70
N LEU A 70 8.73 34.03 23.87
CA LEU A 70 9.56 33.08 23.10
C LEU A 70 9.14 31.64 23.36
N ARG A 71 8.84 31.27 24.62
CA ARG A 71 8.41 29.91 24.98
C ARG A 71 6.97 29.60 24.57
N SER A 72 6.13 30.62 24.45
CA SER A 72 4.75 30.48 23.96
C SER A 72 4.65 30.30 22.44
N ASP A 73 5.66 30.73 21.67
CA ASP A 73 5.71 30.57 20.22
C ASP A 73 6.42 29.26 19.82
N ARG A 74 5.74 28.38 19.07
CA ARG A 74 6.30 27.11 18.60
C ARG A 74 7.57 27.28 17.76
N ARG A 75 7.73 28.43 17.09
CA ARG A 75 8.89 28.72 16.23
C ARG A 75 10.15 29.06 17.02
N HIS A 76 9.99 29.63 18.22
CA HIS A 76 11.10 30.18 19.02
C HIS A 76 11.29 29.49 20.37
N ARG A 77 10.38 28.57 20.76
CA ARG A 77 10.43 27.88 22.06
C ARG A 77 11.73 27.10 22.32
N GLN A 78 12.47 26.77 21.27
CA GLN A 78 13.74 26.04 21.33
C GLN A 78 14.97 26.96 21.23
N LEU A 79 14.79 28.28 21.12
CA LEU A 79 15.92 29.21 21.13
C LEU A 79 16.62 29.14 22.48
N HIS A 80 17.93 28.91 22.49
CA HIS A 80 18.70 28.90 23.73
C HIS A 80 18.84 30.32 24.30
N VAL A 81 18.59 30.48 25.59
CA VAL A 81 18.60 31.76 26.30
C VAL A 81 19.44 31.67 27.56
N ILE A 82 20.46 32.53 27.67
CA ILE A 82 21.18 32.78 28.92
C ILE A 82 20.67 34.11 29.47
N VAL A 83 20.11 34.07 30.67
CA VAL A 83 19.71 35.28 31.38
C VAL A 83 20.94 35.92 32.04
N ILE A 84 21.10 37.24 31.90
CA ILE A 84 22.16 38.01 32.56
C ILE A 84 21.53 39.13 33.36
N SER A 85 21.55 39.08 34.69
CA SER A 85 20.85 40.05 35.55
C SER A 85 21.64 40.35 36.82
N ALA A 86 21.37 41.52 37.43
CA ALA A 86 21.97 41.91 38.70
C ALA A 86 21.38 41.15 39.91
N ILE A 87 20.28 40.41 39.73
CA ILE A 87 19.64 39.62 40.78
C ILE A 87 20.47 38.36 41.04
N ASP A 88 20.83 38.09 42.30
CA ASP A 88 21.62 36.92 42.72
C ASP A 88 20.87 35.99 43.67
N GLU A 89 19.59 36.29 43.96
CA GLU A 89 18.72 35.46 44.78
C GLU A 89 18.41 34.13 44.10
N ILE A 90 18.67 33.02 44.81
CA ILE A 90 18.50 31.65 44.29
C ILE A 90 17.07 31.41 43.78
N GLU A 91 16.05 31.96 44.45
CA GLU A 91 14.64 31.80 44.06
C GLU A 91 14.35 32.43 42.69
N GLN A 92 14.94 33.60 42.41
CA GLN A 92 14.76 34.30 41.13
C GLN A 92 15.52 33.62 40.00
N VAL A 93 16.72 33.10 40.29
CA VAL A 93 17.50 32.28 39.35
C VAL A 93 16.70 31.03 38.97
N ALA A 94 16.18 30.31 39.97
CA ALA A 94 15.37 29.12 39.74
C ALA A 94 14.14 29.44 38.90
N HIS A 95 13.45 30.54 39.21
CA HIS A 95 12.28 30.99 38.46
C HIS A 95 12.60 31.25 36.98
N CYS A 96 13.74 31.87 36.65
CA CYS A 96 14.14 32.11 35.26
C CYS A 96 14.37 30.79 34.49
N ILE A 97 14.96 29.79 35.13
CA ILE A 97 15.17 28.46 34.52
C ILE A 97 13.82 27.76 34.31
N GLU A 98 12.91 27.84 35.26
CA GLU A 98 11.55 27.28 35.15
C GLU A 98 10.72 27.95 34.03
N LEU A 99 10.91 29.26 33.82
CA LEU A 99 10.35 29.99 32.68
C LEU A 99 10.97 29.57 31.34
N GLY A 100 12.03 28.77 31.37
CA GLY A 100 12.64 28.15 30.21
C GLY A 100 13.96 28.78 29.78
N ALA A 101 14.64 29.58 30.60
CA ALA A 101 16.03 29.94 30.33
C ALA A 101 16.94 28.71 30.46
N ASP A 102 17.94 28.61 29.59
CA ASP A 102 18.90 27.50 29.58
C ASP A 102 19.99 27.71 30.64
N ASP A 103 20.29 28.97 30.96
CA ASP A 103 21.26 29.31 31.99
C ASP A 103 21.03 30.72 32.55
N TYR A 104 21.74 31.03 33.64
CA TYR A 104 21.68 32.31 34.33
C TYR A 104 23.08 32.79 34.74
N LEU A 105 23.33 34.10 34.64
CA LEU A 105 24.58 34.73 35.00
C LEU A 105 24.36 36.04 35.77
N VAL A 106 24.91 36.13 36.98
CA VAL A 106 24.81 37.31 37.84
C VAL A 106 25.78 38.41 37.38
N LYS A 107 25.33 39.67 37.35
CA LYS A 107 26.16 40.88 37.14
C LYS A 107 26.80 41.35 38.48
N PRO A 108 28.08 41.74 38.51
CA PRO A 108 29.06 41.70 37.43
C PRO A 108 29.55 40.28 37.15
N PHE A 109 29.58 39.89 35.87
CA PHE A 109 29.86 38.50 35.49
C PHE A 109 31.34 38.22 35.21
N ASN A 110 31.76 36.99 35.52
CA ASN A 110 33.10 36.51 35.20
C ASN A 110 33.21 36.12 33.70
N ARG A 111 34.18 36.69 32.99
CA ARG A 111 34.41 36.43 31.54
C ARG A 111 34.65 34.95 31.22
N THR A 112 35.38 34.24 32.08
CA THR A 112 35.66 32.80 31.90
C THR A 112 34.37 31.99 32.04
N LEU A 113 33.52 32.36 33.00
CA LEU A 113 32.23 31.69 33.21
C LEU A 113 31.26 31.97 32.05
N LEU A 114 31.14 33.22 31.60
CA LEU A 114 30.31 33.59 30.44
C LEU A 114 30.72 32.77 29.21
N LYS A 115 32.03 32.68 28.92
CA LYS A 115 32.56 31.88 27.81
C LYS A 115 32.17 30.41 27.93
N ALA A 116 32.30 29.82 29.13
CA ALA A 116 31.95 28.42 29.35
C ALA A 116 30.45 28.16 29.11
N ARG A 117 29.58 29.05 29.61
CA ARG A 117 28.12 28.93 29.46
C ARG A 117 27.64 29.10 28.02
N ILE A 118 28.20 30.09 27.29
CA ILE A 118 27.96 30.26 25.86
C ILE A 118 28.37 29.00 25.09
N GLY A 119 29.57 28.47 25.36
CA GLY A 119 30.06 27.26 24.71
C GLY A 119 29.15 26.04 24.95
N ALA A 120 28.62 25.90 26.16
CA ALA A 120 27.66 24.84 26.48
C ALA A 120 26.34 24.99 25.70
N CYS A 121 25.74 26.19 25.69
CA CYS A 121 24.49 26.44 24.97
C CYS A 121 24.65 26.26 23.45
N LEU A 122 25.73 26.76 22.87
CA LEU A 122 26.00 26.57 21.44
C LEU A 122 26.25 25.10 21.07
N SER A 123 26.86 24.31 21.98
CA SER A 123 27.02 22.87 21.77
C SER A 123 25.68 22.15 21.80
N GLN A 124 24.76 22.55 22.67
CA GLN A 124 23.39 22.04 22.70
C GLN A 124 22.61 22.40 21.44
N LYS A 125 22.71 23.67 20.99
CA LYS A 125 22.12 24.14 19.74
C LYS A 125 22.58 23.30 18.55
N ALA A 126 23.88 23.08 18.42
CA ALA A 126 24.46 22.29 17.33
C ALA A 126 23.94 20.85 17.33
N LEU A 127 23.82 20.22 18.50
CA LEU A 127 23.26 18.87 18.63
C LEU A 127 21.77 18.84 18.25
N GLN A 128 21.02 19.87 18.62
CA GLN A 128 19.62 19.99 18.26
C GLN A 128 19.45 20.15 16.74
N ASP A 129 20.21 21.04 16.11
CA ASP A 129 20.18 21.25 14.66
C ASP A 129 20.53 19.95 13.92
N GLN A 130 21.56 19.24 14.38
CA GLN A 130 21.95 17.96 13.80
C GLN A 130 20.84 16.90 13.92
N LYS A 131 20.13 16.87 15.05
CA LYS A 131 19.00 15.96 15.27
C LYS A 131 17.83 16.29 14.33
N GLU A 132 17.54 17.56 14.12
CA GLU A 132 16.50 18.01 13.20
C GLU A 132 16.85 17.67 11.75
N GLU A 133 18.12 17.83 11.37
CA GLU A 133 18.61 17.45 10.04
C GLU A 133 18.50 15.94 9.80
N TYR A 134 18.98 15.10 10.73
CA TYR A 134 18.82 13.65 10.60
C TYR A 134 17.36 13.22 10.54
N ARG A 135 16.48 13.88 11.29
CA ARG A 135 15.05 13.57 11.25
C ARG A 135 14.47 13.84 9.86
N ARG A 136 14.81 14.97 9.24
CA ARG A 136 14.39 15.29 7.86
C ARG A 136 14.92 14.26 6.87
N GLN A 137 16.19 13.87 6.97
CA GLN A 137 16.79 12.87 6.10
C GLN A 137 16.13 11.49 6.24
N ILE A 138 15.80 11.06 7.47
CA ILE A 138 15.10 9.81 7.72
C ILE A 138 13.69 9.86 7.12
N GLU A 139 12.97 10.95 7.30
CA GLU A 139 11.61 11.13 6.74
C GLU A 139 11.63 11.06 5.19
N GLU A 140 12.60 11.70 4.55
CA GLU A 140 12.79 11.62 3.10
C GLU A 140 13.20 10.23 2.62
N TYR A 141 14.11 9.57 3.32
CA TYR A 141 14.55 8.22 3.02
C TYR A 141 13.40 7.22 3.15
N ASN A 142 12.60 7.32 4.22
CA ASN A 142 11.44 6.46 4.43
C ASN A 142 10.41 6.62 3.31
N ARG A 143 10.08 7.86 2.92
CA ARG A 143 9.17 8.12 1.79
C ARG A 143 9.67 7.48 0.50
N THR A 144 10.95 7.67 0.19
CA THR A 144 11.57 7.08 -1.01
C THR A 144 11.58 5.55 -0.95
N LEU A 145 11.81 4.98 0.23
CA LEU A 145 11.81 3.54 0.43
C LEU A 145 10.40 2.95 0.28
N GLU A 146 9.38 3.60 0.83
CA GLU A 146 7.97 3.22 0.68
C GLU A 146 7.57 3.16 -0.81
N GLU A 147 7.88 4.21 -1.58
CA GLU A 147 7.62 4.25 -3.02
C GLU A 147 8.32 3.10 -3.79
N ARG A 148 9.57 2.80 -3.42
CA ARG A 148 10.33 1.69 -4.03
C ARG A 148 9.77 0.32 -3.67
N VAL A 149 9.36 0.11 -2.42
CA VAL A 149 8.75 -1.14 -1.97
C VAL A 149 7.44 -1.36 -2.73
N GLU A 150 6.59 -0.35 -2.84
CA GLU A 150 5.35 -0.46 -3.59
C GLU A 150 5.57 -0.77 -5.07
N ALA A 151 6.55 -0.11 -5.70
CA ALA A 151 6.90 -0.38 -7.09
C ALA A 151 7.38 -1.81 -7.30
N GLN A 152 8.27 -2.32 -6.42
CA GLN A 152 8.75 -3.69 -6.50
C GLN A 152 7.65 -4.72 -6.25
N VAL A 153 6.74 -4.47 -5.30
CA VAL A 153 5.59 -5.35 -5.05
C VAL A 153 4.71 -5.45 -6.29
N ARG A 154 4.45 -4.32 -6.97
CA ARG A 154 3.69 -4.31 -8.24
C ARG A 154 4.40 -5.10 -9.33
N GLU A 155 5.70 -4.85 -9.55
CA GLU A 155 6.49 -5.54 -10.58
C GLU A 155 6.54 -7.06 -10.35
N ILE A 156 6.77 -7.50 -9.10
CA ILE A 156 6.77 -8.91 -8.73
C ILE A 156 5.39 -9.53 -8.98
N SER A 157 4.31 -8.84 -8.60
CA SER A 157 2.95 -9.34 -8.79
C SER A 157 2.59 -9.49 -10.28
N GLU A 158 2.94 -8.49 -11.10
CA GLU A 158 2.70 -8.51 -12.55
C GLU A 158 3.50 -9.63 -13.23
N ALA A 159 4.78 -9.79 -12.90
CA ALA A 159 5.62 -10.85 -13.43
C ALA A 159 5.10 -12.25 -13.04
N GLN A 160 4.63 -12.41 -11.81
CA GLN A 160 4.02 -13.66 -11.34
C GLN A 160 2.73 -13.98 -12.10
N GLN A 161 1.83 -13.00 -12.27
CA GLN A 161 0.59 -13.18 -13.02
C GLN A 161 0.85 -13.52 -14.50
N ALA A 162 1.79 -12.83 -15.14
CA ALA A 162 2.20 -13.12 -16.51
C ALA A 162 2.75 -14.55 -16.66
N THR A 163 3.55 -15.01 -15.69
CA THR A 163 4.10 -16.37 -15.67
C THR A 163 3.00 -17.42 -15.52
N ILE A 164 2.08 -17.23 -14.58
CA ILE A 164 0.93 -18.12 -14.36
C ILE A 164 0.09 -18.20 -15.64
N PHE A 165 -0.23 -17.05 -16.23
CA PHE A 165 -1.01 -16.99 -17.45
C PHE A 165 -0.32 -17.71 -18.62
N ALA A 166 1.00 -17.53 -18.78
CA ALA A 166 1.78 -18.23 -19.79
C ALA A 166 1.78 -19.76 -19.58
N MET A 167 1.89 -20.24 -18.33
CA MET A 167 1.79 -21.67 -18.02
C MET A 167 0.40 -22.24 -18.30
N SER A 168 -0.66 -21.49 -17.98
CA SER A 168 -2.03 -21.86 -18.36
C SER A 168 -2.19 -21.96 -19.87
N ARG A 169 -1.70 -20.97 -20.62
CA ARG A 169 -1.70 -20.98 -22.10
C ARG A 169 -0.93 -22.18 -22.67
N LEU A 170 0.18 -22.57 -22.05
CA LEU A 170 0.95 -23.75 -22.46
C LEU A 170 0.22 -25.07 -22.21
N ALA A 171 -0.59 -25.16 -21.15
CA ALA A 171 -1.42 -26.33 -20.90
C ALA A 171 -2.59 -26.41 -21.90
N GLU A 172 -3.22 -25.26 -22.18
CA GLU A 172 -4.33 -25.10 -23.12
C GLU A 172 -3.89 -25.37 -24.57
N SER A 173 -2.65 -25.03 -24.96
CA SER A 173 -2.18 -25.21 -26.35
C SER A 173 -2.11 -26.66 -26.83
N ARG A 174 -2.28 -27.63 -25.93
CA ARG A 174 -2.46 -29.05 -26.27
C ARG A 174 -3.89 -29.41 -26.67
N ASP A 175 -4.85 -28.52 -26.46
CA ASP A 175 -6.25 -28.67 -26.87
C ASP A 175 -6.52 -27.72 -28.05
N ASN A 176 -7.62 -27.97 -28.78
CA ASN A 176 -8.10 -27.11 -29.86
C ASN A 176 -8.92 -25.92 -29.32
N GLU A 177 -8.70 -25.50 -28.07
CA GLU A 177 -9.34 -24.33 -27.48
C GLU A 177 -8.70 -23.05 -28.03
N THR A 178 -9.56 -22.08 -28.33
CA THR A 178 -9.26 -20.91 -29.15
C THR A 178 -8.37 -19.89 -28.44
N GLY A 179 -7.69 -19.04 -29.21
CA GLY A 179 -6.57 -18.23 -28.74
C GLY A 179 -6.84 -17.23 -27.61
N ARG A 180 -8.09 -16.82 -27.36
CA ARG A 180 -8.46 -15.84 -26.31
C ARG A 180 -9.39 -16.38 -25.22
N HIS A 181 -9.58 -17.70 -25.15
CA HIS A 181 -10.48 -18.33 -24.17
C HIS A 181 -10.12 -17.95 -22.73
N LEU A 182 -8.86 -18.11 -22.32
CA LEU A 182 -8.43 -17.79 -20.95
C LEU A 182 -8.62 -16.32 -20.58
N GLU A 183 -8.44 -15.39 -21.52
CA GLU A 183 -8.73 -13.96 -21.34
C GLU A 183 -10.22 -13.71 -21.12
N ARG A 184 -11.10 -14.41 -21.84
CA ARG A 184 -12.56 -14.27 -21.66
C ARG A 184 -13.01 -14.87 -20.34
N ILE A 185 -12.53 -16.06 -19.97
CA ILE A 185 -12.87 -16.74 -18.72
C ILE A 185 -12.56 -15.88 -17.50
N ARG A 186 -11.38 -15.23 -17.47
CA ARG A 186 -11.04 -14.34 -16.34
C ARG A 186 -11.99 -13.16 -16.24
N GLU A 187 -12.36 -12.53 -17.35
CA GLU A 187 -13.27 -11.38 -17.35
C GLU A 187 -14.69 -11.78 -16.94
N TYR A 188 -15.24 -12.85 -17.50
CA TYR A 188 -16.55 -13.38 -17.10
C TYR A 188 -16.59 -13.74 -15.61
N SER A 189 -15.56 -14.42 -15.12
CA SER A 189 -15.47 -14.80 -13.71
C SER A 189 -15.43 -13.58 -12.78
N ARG A 190 -14.69 -12.52 -13.17
CA ARG A 190 -14.65 -11.26 -12.42
C ARG A 190 -16.01 -10.56 -12.41
N MET A 191 -16.68 -10.48 -13.57
CA MET A 191 -18.00 -9.86 -13.70
C MET A 191 -19.04 -10.55 -12.81
N LEU A 192 -19.03 -11.88 -12.78
CA LEU A 192 -19.90 -12.66 -11.88
C LEU A 192 -19.58 -12.36 -10.42
N CYS A 193 -18.30 -12.35 -10.02
CA CYS A 193 -17.93 -12.04 -8.64
C CYS A 193 -18.38 -10.63 -8.23
N GLU A 194 -18.18 -9.62 -9.09
CA GLU A 194 -18.58 -8.23 -8.83
C GLU A 194 -20.11 -8.08 -8.75
N SER A 195 -20.85 -8.81 -9.59
CA SER A 195 -22.32 -8.85 -9.55
C SER A 195 -22.81 -9.49 -8.25
N LEU A 196 -22.25 -10.64 -7.88
CA LEU A 196 -22.56 -11.34 -6.63
C LEU A 196 -22.23 -10.52 -5.38
N LEU A 197 -21.11 -9.77 -5.39
CA LEU A 197 -20.73 -8.89 -4.27
C LEU A 197 -21.80 -7.84 -3.98
N ARG A 198 -22.43 -7.29 -5.02
CA ARG A 198 -23.46 -6.25 -4.87
C ARG A 198 -24.82 -6.80 -4.46
N ARG A 199 -25.20 -7.98 -4.93
CA ARG A 199 -26.59 -8.48 -4.89
C ARG A 199 -26.69 -10.00 -4.69
N SER A 200 -26.12 -10.55 -3.62
CA SER A 200 -26.32 -11.97 -3.31
C SER A 200 -26.15 -12.32 -1.82
N PRO A 201 -26.62 -13.50 -1.39
CA PRO A 201 -26.30 -14.07 -0.08
C PRO A 201 -24.79 -14.25 0.17
N TYR A 202 -23.97 -14.26 -0.89
CA TYR A 202 -22.51 -14.43 -0.81
C TYR A 202 -21.74 -13.12 -0.61
N ALA A 203 -22.43 -11.97 -0.47
CA ALA A 203 -21.77 -10.67 -0.24
C ALA A 203 -20.88 -10.65 1.02
N GLY A 204 -21.17 -11.47 2.03
CA GLY A 204 -20.31 -11.62 3.21
C GLY A 204 -19.07 -12.50 2.98
N THR A 205 -19.04 -13.28 1.90
CA THR A 205 -17.93 -14.18 1.54
C THR A 205 -17.04 -13.57 0.46
N ILE A 206 -17.62 -12.83 -0.49
CA ILE A 206 -16.89 -12.18 -1.57
C ILE A 206 -16.24 -10.90 -1.03
N THR A 207 -14.93 -10.79 -1.24
CA THR A 207 -14.13 -9.59 -0.93
C THR A 207 -13.38 -9.19 -2.19
N ASP A 208 -12.83 -7.97 -2.26
CA ASP A 208 -11.98 -7.56 -3.39
C ASP A 208 -10.80 -8.52 -3.58
N LYS A 209 -10.28 -9.10 -2.50
CA LYS A 209 -9.23 -10.11 -2.54
C LYS A 209 -9.72 -11.42 -3.19
N PHE A 210 -10.95 -11.84 -2.89
CA PHE A 210 -11.56 -13.01 -3.53
C PHE A 210 -11.75 -12.78 -5.03
N VAL A 211 -12.29 -11.62 -5.43
CA VAL A 211 -12.48 -11.24 -6.84
C VAL A 211 -11.15 -11.30 -7.60
N ARG A 212 -10.09 -10.68 -7.05
CA ARG A 212 -8.74 -10.72 -7.65
C ARG A 212 -8.18 -12.13 -7.77
N ASN A 213 -8.40 -12.98 -6.75
CA ASN A 213 -7.93 -14.36 -6.78
C ASN A 213 -8.68 -15.21 -7.81
N VAL A 214 -10.01 -15.10 -7.90
CA VAL A 214 -10.80 -15.82 -8.91
C VAL A 214 -10.39 -15.39 -10.32
N TYR A 215 -10.24 -14.07 -10.54
CA TYR A 215 -9.74 -13.54 -11.81
C TYR A 215 -8.40 -14.17 -12.20
N ALA A 216 -7.41 -14.10 -11.31
CA ALA A 216 -6.06 -14.59 -11.60
C ALA A 216 -5.97 -16.12 -11.66
N ALA A 217 -6.82 -16.85 -10.95
CA ALA A 217 -6.75 -18.31 -10.84
C ALA A 217 -7.67 -19.04 -11.83
N SER A 218 -8.68 -18.38 -12.39
CA SER A 218 -9.60 -19.00 -13.37
C SER A 218 -8.91 -19.59 -14.61
N PRO A 219 -7.79 -19.05 -15.14
CA PRO A 219 -7.05 -19.70 -16.22
C PRO A 219 -6.40 -21.05 -15.82
N LEU A 220 -6.37 -21.40 -14.54
CA LEU A 220 -5.81 -22.67 -14.06
C LEU A 220 -6.85 -23.80 -14.05
N HIS A 221 -8.12 -23.55 -14.40
CA HIS A 221 -9.18 -24.57 -14.32
C HIS A 221 -8.79 -25.86 -15.07
N ASP A 222 -8.17 -25.71 -16.24
CA ASP A 222 -7.77 -26.80 -17.12
C ASP A 222 -6.27 -27.11 -17.13
N ILE A 223 -5.49 -26.60 -16.16
CA ILE A 223 -4.04 -26.89 -16.07
C ILE A 223 -3.74 -28.39 -16.00
N GLY A 224 -4.70 -29.19 -15.53
CA GLY A 224 -4.59 -30.64 -15.44
C GLY A 224 -4.70 -31.40 -16.77
N LYS A 225 -5.14 -30.75 -17.87
CA LYS A 225 -5.16 -31.37 -19.22
C LYS A 225 -3.77 -31.85 -19.65
N VAL A 226 -2.70 -31.26 -19.09
CA VAL A 226 -1.31 -31.73 -19.26
C VAL A 226 -1.13 -33.21 -18.88
N GLY A 227 -1.89 -33.73 -17.93
CA GLY A 227 -1.84 -35.13 -17.52
C GLY A 227 -2.74 -36.09 -18.32
N VAL A 228 -3.52 -35.59 -19.29
CA VAL A 228 -4.40 -36.41 -20.12
C VAL A 228 -3.62 -36.93 -21.35
N PRO A 229 -3.71 -38.23 -21.69
CA PRO A 229 -3.06 -38.78 -22.89
C PRO A 229 -3.57 -38.14 -24.19
N ASP A 230 -2.67 -37.87 -25.14
CA ASP A 230 -3.00 -37.24 -26.44
C ASP A 230 -4.08 -37.98 -27.21
N GLN A 231 -4.05 -39.31 -27.22
CA GLN A 231 -5.06 -40.14 -27.91
C GLN A 231 -6.50 -39.95 -27.38
N ILE A 232 -6.64 -39.35 -26.19
CA ILE A 232 -7.93 -39.00 -25.58
C ILE A 232 -8.20 -37.51 -25.73
N LEU A 233 -7.20 -36.66 -25.45
CA LEU A 233 -7.33 -35.20 -25.52
C LEU A 233 -7.62 -34.71 -26.95
N LEU A 234 -6.91 -35.26 -27.94
CA LEU A 234 -6.96 -34.84 -29.34
C LEU A 234 -7.92 -35.68 -30.19
N LYS A 235 -8.75 -36.54 -29.58
CA LYS A 235 -9.62 -37.45 -30.32
C LYS A 235 -10.74 -36.67 -31.03
N PRO A 236 -10.88 -36.77 -32.36
CA PRO A 236 -11.89 -36.01 -33.10
C PRO A 236 -13.30 -36.59 -32.95
N GLU A 237 -13.44 -37.89 -32.70
CA GLU A 237 -14.72 -38.52 -32.42
C GLU A 237 -15.15 -38.36 -30.96
N LYS A 238 -16.44 -38.59 -30.69
CA LYS A 238 -16.94 -38.65 -29.32
C LYS A 238 -16.18 -39.70 -28.50
N LEU A 239 -15.75 -39.32 -27.31
CA LEU A 239 -15.15 -40.22 -26.34
C LEU A 239 -16.15 -41.32 -25.96
N SER A 240 -15.68 -42.55 -25.91
CA SER A 240 -16.40 -43.66 -25.28
C SER A 240 -16.50 -43.44 -23.76
N PRO A 241 -17.44 -44.10 -23.05
CA PRO A 241 -17.56 -43.92 -21.61
C PRO A 241 -16.25 -44.17 -20.84
N PRO A 242 -15.44 -45.21 -21.12
CA PRO A 242 -14.14 -45.39 -20.46
C PRO A 242 -13.11 -44.31 -20.78
N GLU A 243 -13.10 -43.78 -22.01
CA GLU A 243 -12.20 -42.67 -22.38
C GLU A 243 -12.62 -41.37 -21.69
N PHE A 244 -13.93 -41.14 -21.54
CA PHE A 244 -14.45 -40.00 -20.81
C PHE A 244 -14.08 -40.06 -19.32
N GLU A 245 -14.07 -41.24 -18.69
CA GLU A 245 -13.54 -41.41 -17.32
C GLU A 245 -12.09 -40.95 -17.18
N ILE A 246 -11.26 -41.17 -18.21
CA ILE A 246 -9.88 -40.70 -18.22
C ILE A 246 -9.81 -39.18 -18.42
N MET A 247 -10.63 -38.62 -19.33
CA MET A 247 -10.71 -37.18 -19.56
C MET A 247 -11.08 -36.41 -18.29
N LYS A 248 -12.06 -36.91 -17.52
CA LYS A 248 -12.50 -36.29 -16.24
C LYS A 248 -11.38 -36.13 -15.21
N ARG A 249 -10.29 -36.89 -15.34
CA ARG A 249 -9.16 -36.82 -14.39
C ARG A 249 -8.39 -35.51 -14.46
N HIS A 250 -8.51 -34.69 -15.51
CA HIS A 250 -7.82 -33.40 -15.58
C HIS A 250 -8.14 -32.52 -14.35
N ALA A 251 -9.40 -32.50 -13.89
CA ALA A 251 -9.81 -31.74 -12.72
C ALA A 251 -9.03 -32.17 -11.46
N THR A 252 -8.93 -33.48 -11.21
CA THR A 252 -8.17 -34.05 -10.09
C THR A 252 -6.67 -33.79 -10.24
N ILE A 253 -6.11 -33.98 -11.44
CA ILE A 253 -4.67 -33.77 -11.73
C ILE A 253 -4.28 -32.30 -11.48
N GLY A 254 -5.10 -31.35 -11.97
CA GLY A 254 -4.87 -29.92 -11.75
C GLY A 254 -4.96 -29.54 -10.28
N ALA A 255 -6.00 -30.02 -9.58
CA ALA A 255 -6.16 -29.80 -8.15
C ALA A 255 -5.00 -30.38 -7.32
N ASP A 256 -4.56 -31.61 -7.61
CA ASP A 256 -3.45 -32.26 -6.91
C ASP A 256 -2.11 -31.56 -7.15
N THR A 257 -1.88 -31.08 -8.37
CA THR A 257 -0.70 -30.26 -8.71
C THR A 257 -0.68 -28.99 -7.84
N LEU A 258 -1.80 -28.27 -7.77
CA LEU A 258 -1.88 -27.05 -6.96
C LEU A 258 -1.81 -27.35 -5.45
N ARG A 259 -2.36 -28.48 -4.97
CA ARG A 259 -2.21 -28.92 -3.57
C ARG A 259 -0.76 -29.22 -3.21
N ALA A 260 0.02 -29.81 -4.11
CA ALA A 260 1.44 -30.04 -3.89
C ALA A 260 2.19 -28.71 -3.67
N VAL A 261 1.86 -27.68 -4.44
CA VAL A 261 2.39 -26.31 -4.25
C VAL A 261 1.89 -25.70 -2.93
N ALA A 262 0.61 -25.87 -2.59
CA ALA A 262 0.03 -25.35 -1.35
C ALA A 262 0.73 -25.86 -0.08
N ARG A 263 1.30 -27.07 -0.10
CA ARG A 263 2.09 -27.61 1.03
C ARG A 263 3.36 -26.79 1.30
N GLN A 264 3.95 -26.19 0.27
CA GLN A 264 5.11 -25.30 0.40
C GLN A 264 4.72 -23.87 0.77
N HIS A 265 3.48 -23.48 0.48
CA HIS A 265 2.94 -22.14 0.72
C HIS A 265 1.61 -22.19 1.49
N PRO A 266 1.62 -22.67 2.76
CA PRO A 266 0.41 -22.83 3.54
C PRO A 266 -0.30 -21.49 3.76
N GLY A 267 -1.64 -21.49 3.66
CA GLY A 267 -2.46 -20.29 3.84
C GLY A 267 -2.50 -19.33 2.64
N ASN A 268 -1.88 -19.68 1.51
CA ASN A 268 -1.98 -18.85 0.31
C ASN A 268 -3.38 -18.95 -0.32
N ALA A 269 -4.16 -17.87 -0.20
CA ALA A 269 -5.53 -17.78 -0.68
C ALA A 269 -5.66 -17.91 -2.22
N PHE A 270 -4.67 -17.46 -2.99
CA PHE A 270 -4.70 -17.62 -4.45
C PHE A 270 -4.62 -19.10 -4.84
N ILE A 271 -3.69 -19.85 -4.23
CA ILE A 271 -3.54 -21.28 -4.49
C ILE A 271 -4.79 -22.04 -4.03
N ALA A 272 -5.35 -21.69 -2.87
CA ALA A 272 -6.59 -22.29 -2.38
C ALA A 272 -7.77 -22.09 -3.37
N VAL A 273 -7.91 -20.89 -3.93
CA VAL A 273 -8.92 -20.61 -4.97
C VAL A 273 -8.63 -21.39 -6.25
N GLY A 274 -7.38 -21.47 -6.69
CA GLY A 274 -6.99 -22.27 -7.86
C GLY A 274 -7.30 -23.76 -7.69
N ILE A 275 -7.04 -24.35 -6.51
CA ILE A 275 -7.40 -25.73 -6.19
C ILE A 275 -8.91 -25.92 -6.29
N ALA A 276 -9.69 -25.00 -5.71
CA ALA A 276 -11.14 -25.06 -5.74
C ALA A 276 -11.66 -25.02 -7.19
N ILE A 277 -11.16 -24.10 -8.01
CA ILE A 277 -11.54 -23.97 -9.42
C ILE A 277 -11.20 -25.25 -10.19
N ALA A 278 -9.93 -25.67 -10.18
CA ALA A 278 -9.48 -26.84 -10.93
C ALA A 278 -10.24 -28.11 -10.53
N GLN A 279 -10.54 -28.28 -9.23
CA GLN A 279 -11.26 -29.45 -8.75
C GLN A 279 -12.75 -29.44 -9.11
N SER A 280 -13.40 -28.28 -9.16
CA SER A 280 -14.87 -28.21 -9.08
C SER A 280 -15.58 -27.47 -10.21
N HIS A 281 -14.86 -26.95 -11.21
CA HIS A 281 -15.47 -26.27 -12.36
C HIS A 281 -16.36 -27.18 -13.24
N HIS A 282 -16.31 -28.50 -13.05
CA HIS A 282 -17.22 -29.47 -13.68
C HIS A 282 -18.19 -30.16 -12.70
N GLU A 283 -18.20 -29.75 -11.43
CA GLU A 283 -19.27 -30.14 -10.52
C GLU A 283 -20.56 -29.45 -10.94
N LYS A 284 -21.70 -30.10 -10.72
CA LYS A 284 -23.01 -29.58 -11.09
C LYS A 284 -23.82 -29.37 -9.84
N TRP A 285 -24.61 -28.30 -9.79
CA TRP A 285 -25.42 -27.95 -8.62
C TRP A 285 -26.28 -29.12 -8.08
N ASP A 286 -26.79 -29.98 -8.96
CA ASP A 286 -27.58 -31.17 -8.63
C ASP A 286 -26.77 -32.42 -8.19
N GLY A 287 -25.44 -32.34 -8.14
CA GLY A 287 -24.56 -33.44 -7.79
C GLY A 287 -24.24 -34.40 -8.93
N SER A 288 -24.74 -34.17 -10.15
CA SER A 288 -24.46 -35.03 -11.31
C SER A 288 -23.12 -34.75 -12.01
N GLY A 289 -22.31 -33.86 -11.43
CA GLY A 289 -21.00 -33.45 -11.95
C GLY A 289 -19.85 -34.38 -11.55
N TYR A 290 -18.62 -33.91 -11.76
CA TYR A 290 -17.40 -34.63 -11.44
C TYR A 290 -16.30 -33.67 -10.96
N PRO A 291 -15.24 -34.16 -10.27
CA PRO A 291 -14.91 -35.55 -9.99
C PRO A 291 -15.55 -36.15 -8.74
N ASN A 292 -16.11 -35.36 -7.82
CA ASN A 292 -16.59 -35.85 -6.52
C ASN A 292 -18.11 -36.00 -6.47
N GLY A 293 -18.85 -35.40 -7.41
CA GLY A 293 -20.32 -35.36 -7.34
C GLY A 293 -20.81 -34.46 -6.21
N ALA A 294 -20.07 -33.38 -5.93
CA ALA A 294 -20.47 -32.40 -4.93
C ALA A 294 -21.74 -31.68 -5.41
N ALA A 295 -22.64 -31.35 -4.48
CA ALA A 295 -23.94 -30.75 -4.78
C ALA A 295 -24.15 -29.47 -3.97
N GLY A 296 -24.91 -28.53 -4.54
CA GLY A 296 -25.27 -27.28 -3.86
C GLY A 296 -24.05 -26.51 -3.34
N ASP A 297 -24.13 -26.13 -2.06
CA ASP A 297 -23.09 -25.34 -1.40
C ASP A 297 -21.82 -26.12 -1.04
N ASP A 298 -21.81 -27.45 -1.15
CA ASP A 298 -20.58 -28.25 -1.01
C ASP A 298 -19.61 -27.99 -2.17
N ILE A 299 -20.11 -27.44 -3.28
CA ILE A 299 -19.28 -26.96 -4.39
C ILE A 299 -18.70 -25.60 -3.99
N PRO A 300 -17.36 -25.44 -3.98
CA PRO A 300 -16.74 -24.15 -3.72
C PRO A 300 -17.29 -23.06 -4.66
N LEU A 301 -17.60 -21.88 -4.11
CA LEU A 301 -18.18 -20.77 -4.88
C LEU A 301 -17.33 -20.40 -6.10
N ALA A 302 -16.00 -20.42 -5.98
CA ALA A 302 -15.11 -20.16 -7.11
C ALA A 302 -15.31 -21.16 -8.27
N GLY A 303 -15.53 -22.45 -7.96
CA GLY A 303 -15.84 -23.47 -8.97
C GLY A 303 -17.18 -23.24 -9.64
N ARG A 304 -18.22 -22.87 -8.88
CA ARG A 304 -19.55 -22.52 -9.42
C ARG A 304 -19.52 -21.35 -10.38
N ILE A 305 -18.73 -20.32 -10.05
CA ILE A 305 -18.54 -19.12 -10.88
C ILE A 305 -17.83 -19.49 -12.18
N VAL A 306 -16.72 -20.23 -12.09
CA VAL A 306 -15.93 -20.61 -13.28
C VAL A 306 -16.69 -21.61 -14.15
N ALA A 307 -17.48 -22.51 -13.58
CA ALA A 307 -18.33 -23.43 -14.35
C ALA A 307 -19.31 -22.69 -15.28
N LEU A 308 -19.95 -21.62 -14.80
CA LEU A 308 -20.82 -20.80 -15.65
C LEU A 308 -20.02 -20.06 -16.73
N ALA A 309 -18.91 -19.43 -16.34
CA ALA A 309 -18.04 -18.69 -17.27
C ALA A 309 -17.52 -19.59 -18.40
N ASP A 310 -17.08 -20.80 -18.06
CA ASP A 310 -16.57 -21.81 -18.99
C ASP A 310 -17.64 -22.27 -19.97
N VAL A 311 -18.82 -22.64 -19.46
CA VAL A 311 -19.91 -23.06 -20.34
C VAL A 311 -20.40 -21.92 -21.25
N TYR A 312 -20.47 -20.69 -20.74
CA TYR A 312 -20.82 -19.53 -21.57
C TYR A 312 -19.82 -19.34 -22.71
N ASP A 313 -18.52 -19.35 -22.40
CA ASP A 313 -17.46 -19.18 -23.40
C ASP A 313 -17.45 -20.31 -24.43
N ALA A 314 -17.59 -21.57 -23.97
CA ALA A 314 -17.66 -22.74 -24.82
C ALA A 314 -18.85 -22.72 -25.79
N LEU A 315 -19.99 -22.14 -25.39
CA LEU A 315 -21.17 -21.99 -26.24
C LEU A 315 -21.03 -20.81 -27.22
N ARG A 316 -20.34 -19.74 -26.82
CA ARG A 316 -20.11 -18.53 -27.63
C ARG A 316 -18.91 -18.60 -28.55
N SER A 317 -18.02 -19.57 -28.38
CA SER A 317 -16.82 -19.75 -29.20
C SER A 317 -17.07 -20.73 -30.35
N GLN A 318 -16.49 -20.45 -31.52
CA GLN A 318 -16.57 -21.35 -32.67
C GLN A 318 -15.66 -22.57 -32.45
N ARG A 319 -16.19 -23.78 -32.67
CA ARG A 319 -15.40 -25.02 -32.64
C ARG A 319 -15.35 -25.64 -34.03
N HIS A 320 -14.34 -26.45 -34.33
CA HIS A 320 -14.10 -27.05 -35.65
C HIS A 320 -15.31 -27.77 -36.27
N TYR A 321 -16.30 -28.14 -35.45
CA TYR A 321 -17.51 -28.89 -35.83
C TYR A 321 -18.83 -28.17 -35.54
N LYS A 322 -18.82 -26.95 -34.97
CA LYS A 322 -20.03 -26.26 -34.53
C LYS A 322 -19.87 -24.73 -34.59
N ALA A 323 -20.84 -24.07 -35.24
CA ALA A 323 -20.94 -22.61 -35.21
C ALA A 323 -21.21 -22.13 -33.78
N ALA A 324 -20.68 -20.96 -33.43
CA ALA A 324 -20.96 -20.29 -32.17
C ALA A 324 -22.47 -20.04 -32.02
N PHE A 325 -22.99 -20.20 -30.80
CA PHE A 325 -24.36 -19.79 -30.49
C PHE A 325 -24.45 -18.28 -30.34
N SER A 326 -25.64 -17.73 -30.63
CA SER A 326 -26.00 -16.36 -30.26
C SER A 326 -26.05 -16.19 -28.75
N HIS A 327 -26.00 -14.94 -28.27
CA HIS A 327 -26.16 -14.64 -26.86
C HIS A 327 -27.46 -15.20 -26.29
N GLU A 328 -28.57 -14.99 -27.02
CA GLU A 328 -29.91 -15.39 -26.61
C GLU A 328 -30.01 -16.90 -26.46
N GLN A 329 -29.47 -17.66 -27.42
CA GLN A 329 -29.42 -19.12 -27.34
C GLN A 329 -28.59 -19.60 -26.14
N THR A 330 -27.41 -19.02 -25.93
CA THR A 330 -26.56 -19.36 -24.78
C THR A 330 -27.26 -19.04 -23.47
N ARG A 331 -27.89 -17.87 -23.36
CA ARG A 331 -28.66 -17.45 -22.18
C ARG A 331 -29.77 -18.44 -21.87
N ASP A 332 -30.55 -18.85 -22.88
CA ASP A 332 -31.66 -19.79 -22.70
C ASP A 332 -31.15 -21.17 -22.23
N ILE A 333 -30.04 -21.67 -22.77
CA ILE A 333 -29.38 -22.91 -22.32
C ILE A 333 -28.91 -22.80 -20.86
N LEU A 334 -28.31 -21.66 -20.47
CA LEU A 334 -27.88 -21.46 -19.09
C LEU A 334 -29.07 -21.41 -18.12
N LEU A 335 -30.15 -20.73 -18.50
CA LEU A 335 -31.39 -20.65 -17.73
C LEU A 335 -32.05 -22.02 -17.53
N GLU A 336 -32.09 -22.87 -18.56
CA GLU A 336 -32.56 -24.26 -18.44
C GLU A 336 -31.72 -25.07 -17.44
N GLY A 337 -30.44 -24.74 -17.29
CA GLY A 337 -29.52 -25.33 -16.33
C GLY A 337 -29.66 -24.82 -14.90
N LYS A 338 -30.50 -23.80 -14.63
CA LYS A 338 -30.63 -23.17 -13.31
C LYS A 338 -31.13 -24.16 -12.25
N GLY A 339 -30.37 -24.33 -11.17
CA GLY A 339 -30.68 -25.27 -10.09
C GLY A 339 -30.39 -26.74 -10.44
N ARG A 340 -29.80 -27.00 -11.61
CA ARG A 340 -29.34 -28.33 -12.03
C ARG A 340 -27.85 -28.34 -12.32
N HIS A 341 -27.45 -27.69 -13.41
CA HIS A 341 -26.05 -27.51 -13.74
C HIS A 341 -25.48 -26.38 -12.88
N PHE A 342 -26.16 -25.24 -12.83
CA PHE A 342 -25.65 -24.02 -12.26
C PHE A 342 -26.35 -23.65 -10.96
N ASP A 343 -25.60 -23.01 -10.07
CA ASP A 343 -26.13 -22.34 -8.90
C ASP A 343 -27.16 -21.26 -9.33
N PRO A 344 -28.40 -21.31 -8.80
CA PRO A 344 -29.43 -20.32 -9.09
C PRO A 344 -28.98 -18.87 -8.90
N VAL A 345 -28.18 -18.60 -7.87
CA VAL A 345 -27.70 -17.26 -7.52
C VAL A 345 -26.63 -16.79 -8.50
N VAL A 346 -25.78 -17.71 -8.98
CA VAL A 346 -24.75 -17.39 -9.99
C VAL A 346 -25.41 -17.10 -11.35
N ILE A 347 -26.49 -17.81 -11.69
CA ILE A 347 -27.32 -17.49 -12.87
C ILE A 347 -27.94 -16.11 -12.74
N ASP A 348 -28.49 -15.77 -11.58
CA ASP A 348 -29.08 -14.44 -11.37
C ASP A 348 -28.02 -13.31 -11.48
N ALA A 349 -26.79 -13.58 -11.04
CA ALA A 349 -25.67 -12.68 -11.22
C ALA A 349 -25.24 -12.52 -12.69
N PHE A 350 -25.26 -13.61 -13.46
CA PHE A 350 -25.04 -13.59 -14.92
C PHE A 350 -26.09 -12.72 -15.61
N LEU A 351 -27.38 -12.93 -15.34
CA LEU A 351 -28.48 -12.13 -15.92
C LEU A 351 -28.34 -10.63 -15.59
N ALA A 352 -27.90 -10.31 -14.37
CA ALA A 352 -27.64 -8.92 -13.97
C ALA A 352 -26.40 -8.29 -14.63
N SER A 353 -25.60 -9.07 -15.38
CA SER A 353 -24.37 -8.62 -16.05
C SER A 353 -24.28 -9.08 -17.51
N GLU A 354 -25.39 -9.49 -18.13
CA GLU A 354 -25.40 -10.13 -19.45
C GLU A 354 -24.88 -9.20 -20.56
N ASP A 355 -25.18 -7.90 -20.50
CA ASP A 355 -24.68 -6.90 -21.44
C ASP A 355 -23.14 -6.84 -21.45
N ALA A 356 -22.51 -6.92 -20.28
CA ALA A 356 -21.06 -6.90 -20.14
C ALA A 356 -20.42 -8.20 -20.66
N PHE A 357 -21.12 -9.34 -20.51
CA PHE A 357 -20.72 -10.61 -21.12
C PHE A 357 -20.74 -10.55 -22.65
N VAL A 358 -21.75 -9.89 -23.23
CA VAL A 358 -21.83 -9.67 -24.68
C VAL A 358 -20.68 -8.79 -25.16
N GLU A 359 -20.40 -7.70 -24.44
CA GLU A 359 -19.30 -6.78 -24.77
C GLU A 359 -17.95 -7.50 -24.79
N VAL A 360 -17.62 -8.28 -23.75
CA VAL A 360 -16.37 -9.05 -23.70
C VAL A 360 -16.30 -10.05 -24.85
N SER A 361 -17.38 -10.79 -25.12
CA SER A 361 -17.41 -11.75 -26.24
C SER A 361 -17.16 -11.08 -27.59
N CYS A 362 -17.58 -9.83 -27.79
CA CYS A 362 -17.42 -9.08 -29.02
C CYS A 362 -16.01 -8.47 -29.16
N VAL A 363 -15.50 -7.84 -28.09
CA VAL A 363 -14.16 -7.23 -28.09
C VAL A 363 -13.05 -8.29 -28.12
N MET A 364 -13.35 -9.49 -27.61
CA MET A 364 -12.43 -10.61 -27.51
C MET A 364 -12.74 -11.74 -28.48
N GLU A 365 -13.26 -11.42 -29.67
CA GLU A 365 -13.38 -12.39 -30.75
C GLU A 365 -12.02 -13.04 -31.07
N ASP A 366 -12.05 -14.34 -31.33
CA ASP A 366 -10.87 -15.06 -31.75
C ASP A 366 -10.44 -14.59 -33.14
N GLU A 367 -9.16 -14.32 -33.32
CA GLU A 367 -8.62 -14.04 -34.66
C GLU A 367 -8.88 -15.27 -35.54
N ALA A 368 -9.43 -15.05 -36.74
CA ALA A 368 -9.59 -16.11 -37.72
C ALA A 368 -8.23 -16.78 -37.96
N ALA A 369 -8.17 -18.10 -37.80
CA ALA A 369 -6.93 -18.86 -38.02
C ALA A 369 -6.33 -18.46 -39.38
N PRO A 370 -5.00 -18.22 -39.47
CA PRO A 370 -4.35 -18.02 -40.76
C PRO A 370 -4.66 -19.22 -41.67
N GLN A 371 -5.14 -18.93 -42.89
CA GLN A 371 -5.47 -19.94 -43.90
C GLN A 371 -4.26 -20.78 -44.31
#